data_AF-A0A7S4V8I9-F1
#
_entry.id   AF-A0A7S4V8I9-F1
#
_cell.length_a   1.000
_cell.length_b   1.000
_cell.length_c   1.000
_cell.angle_alpha   90.00
_cell.angle_beta   90.00
_cell.angle_gamma   90.00
#
_symmetry.space_group_name_H-M   'P 1'
#
loop_
_entity.id
_entity.type
_entity.pdbx_description
1 polymer ?
#
loop_
_entity_poly.entity_id
_entity_poly.type
_entity_poly.pdbx_seq_one_letter_code
_entity_poly.pdbx_strand_id
1 'polypeptide(L)'
;MTKFLFFTFYYAAIFPSGFLWTAAIFVAKYLFDKYSLLRVWSPAPHMGSQIAIFSRKYFFTAAMTFYILSMSYTFASFPYDNACPTSSQVSEDYIGNHTAYTVDDDSGDVVEINFSISQDDTNYKYCNQRMVAFPALPDWQPVDSKWMTPDQEKAVYLFGITGFFFALIVILKILWRLVISPIVSCFTKPYKASGDTSPIKFSEVEGICGYIPQIRMPGHSFPMLACDISGLHDDRLIGWKDPFKSYGHHNLLNDVEKIKEKSQKTATEAEPKVKERKLLIVEEANPFLFSIVKDWRDELTES
;
A
#
# COMPACT_ATOMS: atom_id res chain seq x y z
N MET A 1 -12.31 -5.16 -12.24
CA MET A 1 -12.83 -3.81 -12.52
C MET A 1 -11.79 -2.86 -13.10
N THR A 2 -10.54 -2.98 -12.66
CA THR A 2 -9.45 -2.05 -12.94
C THR A 2 -9.06 -1.90 -14.41
N LYS A 3 -9.10 -2.98 -15.20
CA LYS A 3 -8.86 -2.92 -16.66
C LYS A 3 -9.87 -2.02 -17.39
N PHE A 4 -11.16 -2.12 -17.04
CA PHE A 4 -12.21 -1.32 -17.66
C PHE A 4 -12.09 0.16 -17.28
N LEU A 5 -11.82 0.46 -16.00
CA LEU A 5 -11.54 1.83 -15.55
C LEU A 5 -10.35 2.43 -16.29
N PHE A 6 -9.25 1.68 -16.37
CA PHE A 6 -8.05 2.14 -17.06
C PHE A 6 -8.33 2.43 -18.53
N PHE A 7 -8.99 1.52 -19.24
CA PHE A 7 -9.34 1.70 -20.64
C PHE A 7 -10.26 2.90 -20.86
N THR A 8 -11.31 3.05 -20.05
CA THR A 8 -12.25 4.17 -20.18
C THR A 8 -11.62 5.50 -19.89
N PHE A 9 -10.78 5.59 -18.87
CA PHE A 9 -10.03 6.82 -18.65
C PHE A 9 -9.09 7.05 -19.82
N TYR A 10 -8.27 6.07 -20.21
CA TYR A 10 -7.31 6.22 -21.31
C TYR A 10 -7.93 6.66 -22.65
N TYR A 11 -9.16 6.25 -22.95
CA TYR A 11 -9.86 6.68 -24.17
C TYR A 11 -10.87 7.80 -23.93
N ALA A 12 -10.98 8.35 -22.72
CA ALA A 12 -12.00 9.34 -22.36
C ALA A 12 -11.98 10.58 -23.26
N ALA A 13 -10.78 11.01 -23.66
CA ALA A 13 -10.61 12.20 -24.47
C ALA A 13 -10.86 11.96 -25.97
N ILE A 14 -10.67 10.73 -26.46
CA ILE A 14 -10.87 10.37 -27.87
C ILE A 14 -12.29 9.84 -28.11
N PHE A 15 -12.81 9.04 -27.17
CA PHE A 15 -14.08 8.33 -27.28
C PHE A 15 -14.89 8.46 -25.97
N PRO A 16 -15.55 9.61 -25.73
CA PRO A 16 -16.27 9.88 -24.49
C PRO A 16 -17.47 8.94 -24.27
N SER A 17 -18.06 8.38 -25.32
CA SER A 17 -19.11 7.35 -25.21
C SER A 17 -18.63 6.06 -24.53
N GLY A 18 -17.31 5.84 -24.42
CA GLY A 18 -16.72 4.78 -23.62
C GLY A 18 -17.16 4.80 -22.14
N PHE A 19 -17.52 5.96 -21.59
CA PHE A 19 -18.07 6.06 -20.23
C PHE A 19 -19.42 5.34 -20.09
N LEU A 20 -20.28 5.44 -21.10
CA LEU A 20 -21.60 4.81 -21.08
C LEU A 20 -21.48 3.29 -21.10
N TRP A 21 -20.61 2.74 -21.94
CA TRP A 21 -20.33 1.31 -22.01
C TRP A 21 -19.76 0.78 -20.71
N THR A 22 -18.82 1.49 -20.10
CA THR A 22 -18.22 1.07 -18.83
C THR A 22 -19.19 1.18 -17.66
N ALA A 23 -20.07 2.17 -17.64
CA ALA A 23 -21.17 2.24 -16.68
C ALA A 23 -22.07 1.01 -16.81
N ALA A 24 -22.51 0.65 -18.03
CA ALA A 24 -23.32 -0.54 -18.27
C ALA A 24 -22.64 -1.83 -17.82
N ILE A 25 -21.33 -1.99 -18.11
CA ILE A 25 -20.53 -3.13 -17.64
C ILE A 25 -20.49 -3.19 -16.11
N PHE A 26 -20.34 -2.06 -15.41
CA PHE A 26 -20.34 -2.06 -13.95
C PHE A 26 -21.71 -2.35 -13.35
N VAL A 27 -22.80 -1.89 -13.97
CA VAL A 27 -24.15 -2.28 -13.54
C VAL A 27 -24.32 -3.79 -13.69
N ALA A 28 -23.98 -4.35 -14.85
CA ALA A 28 -24.06 -5.79 -15.09
C ALA A 28 -23.23 -6.58 -14.06
N LYS A 29 -21.98 -6.19 -13.84
CA LYS A 29 -21.12 -6.83 -12.83
C LYS A 29 -21.67 -6.73 -11.42
N TYR A 30 -22.18 -5.56 -11.03
CA TYR A 30 -22.79 -5.39 -9.72
C TYR A 30 -23.97 -6.34 -9.51
N LEU A 31 -24.83 -6.51 -10.52
CA LEU A 31 -25.96 -7.43 -10.45
C LEU A 31 -25.51 -8.89 -10.34
N PHE A 32 -24.52 -9.31 -11.13
CA PHE A 32 -23.97 -10.68 -11.08
C PHE A 32 -23.24 -10.97 -9.77
N ASP A 33 -22.41 -10.04 -9.29
CA ASP A 33 -21.69 -10.19 -8.02
C ASP A 33 -22.69 -10.23 -6.85
N LYS A 34 -23.71 -9.39 -6.86
CA LYS A 34 -24.80 -9.40 -5.86
C LYS A 34 -25.55 -10.73 -5.86
N TYR A 35 -25.90 -11.26 -7.03
CA TYR A 35 -26.55 -12.57 -7.13
C TYR A 35 -25.67 -13.69 -6.59
N SER A 36 -24.38 -13.68 -6.97
CA SER A 36 -23.40 -14.69 -6.55
C SER A 36 -23.17 -14.66 -5.03
N LEU A 37 -23.02 -13.47 -4.45
CA LEU A 37 -22.88 -13.27 -3.01
C LEU A 37 -24.09 -13.74 -2.20
N LEU A 38 -25.30 -13.56 -2.72
CA LEU A 38 -26.53 -13.90 -1.99
C LEU A 38 -26.94 -15.37 -2.15
N ARG A 39 -26.51 -16.07 -3.21
CA ARG A 39 -27.03 -17.41 -3.53
C ARG A 39 -25.99 -18.50 -3.72
N VAL A 40 -24.75 -18.18 -4.11
CA VAL A 40 -23.77 -19.18 -4.55
C VAL A 40 -22.55 -19.22 -3.65
N TRP A 41 -22.03 -18.07 -3.24
CA TRP A 41 -20.78 -17.99 -2.50
C TRP A 41 -21.01 -18.23 -1.01
N SER A 42 -20.16 -19.08 -0.43
CA SER A 42 -20.04 -19.23 1.02
C SER A 42 -19.49 -17.93 1.64
N PRO A 43 -19.74 -17.68 2.93
CA PRO A 43 -19.16 -16.53 3.63
C PRO A 43 -17.65 -16.47 3.39
N ALA A 44 -17.17 -15.35 2.88
CA ALA A 44 -15.74 -15.13 2.72
C ALA A 44 -15.05 -15.18 4.09
N PRO A 45 -13.77 -15.59 4.16
CA PRO A 45 -12.97 -15.36 5.36
C PRO A 45 -13.06 -13.87 5.74
N HIS A 46 -12.96 -13.55 7.03
CA HIS A 46 -13.00 -12.18 7.54
C HIS A 46 -11.75 -11.38 7.10
N MET A 47 -11.62 -11.15 5.79
CA MET A 47 -10.80 -10.08 5.26
C MET A 47 -11.58 -8.81 5.52
N GLY A 48 -11.26 -8.13 6.62
CA GLY A 48 -11.91 -6.89 7.03
C GLY A 48 -11.80 -5.78 5.99
N SER A 49 -12.12 -4.55 6.38
CA SER A 49 -12.10 -3.36 5.51
C SER A 49 -10.72 -2.98 4.94
N GLN A 50 -9.66 -3.72 5.29
CA GLN A 50 -8.27 -3.43 4.94
C GLN A 50 -8.05 -3.43 3.42
N ILE A 51 -8.62 -4.38 2.68
CA ILE A 51 -8.48 -4.43 1.20
C ILE A 51 -9.13 -3.21 0.56
N ALA A 52 -10.29 -2.78 1.06
CA ALA A 52 -10.98 -1.60 0.56
C ALA A 52 -10.18 -0.31 0.84
N ILE A 53 -9.57 -0.21 2.02
CA ILE A 53 -8.70 0.92 2.39
C ILE A 53 -7.46 0.95 1.50
N PHE A 54 -6.79 -0.19 1.30
CA PHE A 54 -5.62 -0.31 0.44
C PHE A 54 -5.95 0.11 -1.00
N SER A 55 -7.03 -0.44 -1.55
CA SER A 55 -7.47 -0.14 -2.92
C SER A 55 -7.75 1.36 -3.08
N ARG A 56 -8.56 1.96 -2.21
CA ARG A 56 -8.91 3.39 -2.26
C ARG A 56 -7.69 4.29 -2.13
N LYS A 57 -6.76 3.95 -1.24
CA LYS A 57 -5.64 4.82 -0.88
C LYS A 57 -4.51 4.76 -1.91
N TYR A 58 -4.13 3.57 -2.35
CA TYR A 58 -2.94 3.36 -3.18
C TYR A 58 -3.30 3.06 -4.62
N PHE A 59 -4.16 2.06 -4.85
CA PHE A 59 -4.43 1.57 -6.19
C PHE A 59 -5.08 2.65 -7.07
N PHE A 60 -6.18 3.27 -6.62
CA PHE A 60 -6.87 4.29 -7.42
C PHE A 60 -6.01 5.53 -7.65
N THR A 61 -5.26 5.96 -6.62
CA THR A 61 -4.33 7.09 -6.75
C THR A 61 -3.27 6.79 -7.81
N ALA A 62 -2.61 5.63 -7.74
CA ALA A 62 -1.57 5.25 -8.70
C ALA A 62 -2.11 5.08 -10.12
N ALA A 63 -3.29 4.45 -10.26
CA ALA A 63 -3.95 4.27 -11.55
C ALA A 63 -4.31 5.63 -12.18
N MET A 64 -4.80 6.58 -11.39
CA MET A 64 -5.09 7.94 -11.86
C MET A 64 -3.82 8.69 -12.27
N THR A 65 -2.74 8.59 -11.48
CA THR A 65 -1.46 9.21 -11.84
C THR A 65 -0.93 8.66 -13.15
N PHE A 66 -0.91 7.33 -13.29
CA PHE A 66 -0.46 6.66 -14.51
C PHE A 66 -1.32 7.05 -15.72
N TYR A 67 -2.64 7.16 -15.53
CA TYR A 67 -3.56 7.61 -16.56
C TYR A 67 -3.23 9.03 -17.06
N ILE A 68 -3.13 10.01 -16.15
CA ILE A 68 -2.87 11.41 -16.52
C ILE A 68 -1.52 11.55 -17.23
N LEU A 69 -0.50 10.84 -16.74
CA LEU A 69 0.82 10.82 -17.37
C LEU A 69 0.78 10.17 -18.74
N SER A 70 0.14 9.00 -18.88
CA SER A 70 0.04 8.33 -20.18
C SER A 70 -0.69 9.20 -21.19
N MET A 71 -1.76 9.89 -20.76
CA MET A 71 -2.51 10.79 -21.64
C MET A 71 -1.68 11.96 -22.14
N SER A 72 -0.86 12.61 -21.29
CA SER A 72 -0.04 13.74 -21.74
C SER A 72 0.94 13.32 -22.83
N TYR A 73 1.57 12.15 -22.70
CA TYR A 73 2.46 11.60 -23.75
C TYR A 73 1.71 11.17 -25.01
N THR A 74 0.55 10.53 -24.85
CA THR A 74 -0.30 10.13 -25.98
C THR A 74 -0.71 11.37 -26.79
N PHE A 75 -1.25 12.41 -26.16
CA PHE A 75 -1.62 13.65 -26.87
C PHE A 75 -0.43 14.40 -27.47
N ALA A 76 0.74 14.34 -26.83
CA ALA A 76 1.95 14.98 -27.36
C ALA A 76 2.47 14.31 -28.65
N SER A 77 2.29 12.99 -28.80
CA SER A 77 2.75 12.26 -29.99
C SER A 77 1.70 12.13 -31.10
N PHE A 78 0.47 12.61 -30.89
CA PHE A 78 -0.53 12.70 -31.95
C PHE A 78 -0.04 13.64 -33.08
N PRO A 79 -0.28 13.38 -34.37
CA PRO A 79 -1.18 12.36 -34.97
C PRO A 79 -0.58 10.97 -35.28
N TYR A 80 0.64 10.65 -34.83
CA TYR A 80 1.33 9.35 -35.01
C TYR A 80 1.65 8.95 -36.46
N ASP A 81 1.52 9.87 -37.41
CA ASP A 81 1.87 9.66 -38.81
C ASP A 81 3.36 9.88 -39.10
N ASN A 82 4.12 10.41 -38.13
CA ASN A 82 5.51 10.84 -38.29
C ASN A 82 5.71 11.85 -39.44
N ALA A 83 4.67 12.59 -39.81
CA ALA A 83 4.73 13.64 -40.82
C ALA A 83 4.87 15.01 -40.14
N CYS A 84 5.87 15.79 -40.57
CA CYS A 84 6.03 17.18 -40.15
C CYS A 84 5.98 18.11 -41.36
N PRO A 85 5.28 19.25 -41.25
CA PRO A 85 5.31 20.28 -42.28
C PRO A 85 6.74 20.82 -42.43
N THR A 86 7.16 21.03 -43.67
CA THR A 86 8.44 21.62 -44.03
C THR A 86 8.21 22.97 -44.69
N SER A 87 9.10 23.93 -44.43
CA SER A 87 9.06 25.26 -45.06
C SER A 87 9.51 25.28 -46.53
N SER A 88 9.97 24.14 -47.06
CA SER A 88 10.35 23.99 -48.47
C SER A 88 9.09 23.88 -49.34
N GLN A 89 9.07 24.62 -50.44
CA GLN A 89 8.06 24.45 -51.48
C GLN A 89 8.07 23.03 -52.04
N VAL A 90 6.94 22.62 -52.63
CA VAL A 90 6.82 21.35 -53.34
C VAL A 90 7.78 21.32 -54.54
N SER A 91 8.45 20.18 -54.79
CA SER A 91 9.32 20.04 -55.97
C SER A 91 8.51 20.23 -57.24
N GLU A 92 9.08 20.91 -58.24
CA GLU A 92 8.44 21.16 -59.54
C GLU A 92 7.95 19.86 -60.21
N ASP A 93 8.61 18.73 -59.95
CA ASP A 93 8.25 17.40 -60.46
C ASP A 93 6.87 16.92 -60.01
N TYR A 94 6.38 17.41 -58.86
CA TYR A 94 5.10 17.02 -58.29
C TYR A 94 4.00 18.06 -58.52
N ILE A 95 4.27 19.16 -59.22
CA ILE A 95 3.26 20.18 -59.50
C ILE A 95 2.40 19.71 -60.69
N GLY A 96 1.08 19.74 -60.51
CA GLY A 96 0.14 19.36 -61.56
C GLY A 96 -1.00 18.48 -61.08
N ASN A 97 -1.72 17.90 -62.05
CA ASN A 97 -2.84 17.00 -61.79
C ASN A 97 -2.33 15.57 -61.66
N HIS A 98 -2.62 14.95 -60.54
CA HIS A 98 -2.27 13.57 -60.23
C HIS A 98 -3.53 12.74 -60.00
N THR A 99 -3.43 11.46 -60.31
CA THR A 99 -4.51 10.49 -60.16
C THR A 99 -4.06 9.44 -59.14
N ALA A 100 -4.77 9.34 -58.01
CA ALA A 100 -4.59 8.27 -57.04
C ALA A 100 -5.72 7.27 -57.17
N TYR A 101 -5.45 6.02 -56.82
CA TYR A 101 -6.44 4.96 -56.78
C TYR A 101 -6.64 4.57 -55.32
N THR A 102 -7.87 4.75 -54.81
CA THR A 102 -8.27 4.20 -53.52
C THR A 102 -9.20 3.02 -53.73
N VAL A 103 -9.30 2.15 -52.75
CA VAL A 103 -10.37 1.15 -52.71
C VAL A 103 -11.51 1.73 -51.87
N ASP A 104 -12.73 1.66 -52.39
CA ASP A 104 -13.92 2.01 -51.60
C ASP A 104 -14.16 0.91 -50.56
N ASP A 105 -14.20 1.28 -49.29
CA ASP A 105 -14.38 0.34 -48.17
C ASP A 105 -15.74 -0.38 -48.22
N ASP A 106 -16.76 0.22 -48.85
CA ASP A 106 -18.11 -0.33 -48.88
C ASP A 106 -18.35 -1.27 -50.08
N SER A 107 -17.78 -0.97 -51.26
CA SER A 107 -18.00 -1.76 -52.48
C SER A 107 -16.81 -2.64 -52.87
N GLY A 108 -15.61 -2.35 -52.36
CA GLY A 108 -14.36 -2.99 -52.77
C GLY A 108 -13.90 -2.58 -54.17
N ASP A 109 -14.56 -1.62 -54.81
CA ASP A 109 -14.18 -1.11 -56.13
C ASP A 109 -13.01 -0.13 -56.04
N VAL A 110 -12.21 -0.08 -57.10
CA VAL A 110 -11.13 0.89 -57.23
C VAL A 110 -11.71 2.22 -57.71
N VAL A 111 -11.64 3.25 -56.88
CA VAL A 111 -12.08 4.61 -57.17
C VAL A 111 -10.88 5.48 -57.51
N GLU A 112 -10.95 6.15 -58.65
CA GLU A 112 -9.95 7.13 -59.07
C GLU A 112 -10.24 8.49 -58.41
N ILE A 113 -9.24 9.03 -57.72
CA ILE A 113 -9.27 10.34 -57.08
C ILE A 113 -8.30 11.25 -57.81
N ASN A 114 -8.85 12.29 -58.43
CA ASN A 114 -8.06 13.33 -59.09
C ASN A 114 -7.78 14.46 -58.09
N PHE A 115 -6.51 14.82 -57.93
CA PHE A 115 -6.09 15.92 -57.07
C PHE A 115 -5.02 16.76 -57.79
N SER A 116 -5.04 18.06 -57.54
CA SER A 116 -4.09 19.01 -58.10
C SER A 116 -3.16 19.52 -57.01
N ILE A 117 -1.85 19.41 -57.21
CA ILE A 117 -0.84 19.93 -56.28
C ILE A 117 -0.38 21.31 -56.78
N SER A 118 -0.45 22.30 -55.91
CA SER A 118 0.05 23.66 -56.12
C SER A 118 1.45 23.87 -55.52
N GLN A 119 2.19 24.86 -56.00
CA GLN A 119 3.48 25.26 -55.43
C GLN A 119 3.36 25.79 -53.98
N ASP A 120 2.17 26.28 -53.63
CA ASP A 120 1.85 26.81 -52.29
C ASP A 120 1.43 25.71 -51.29
N ASP A 121 1.32 24.45 -51.73
CA ASP A 121 0.92 23.36 -50.85
C ASP A 121 2.03 23.01 -49.84
N THR A 122 1.63 22.56 -48.66
CA THR A 122 2.57 22.24 -47.59
C THR A 122 3.25 20.90 -47.87
N ASN A 123 4.58 20.91 -47.99
CA ASN A 123 5.36 19.69 -48.12
C ASN A 123 5.58 19.04 -46.75
N TYR A 124 5.48 17.71 -46.68
CA TYR A 124 5.68 16.95 -45.44
C TYR A 124 6.94 16.11 -45.52
N LYS A 125 7.72 16.11 -44.44
CA LYS A 125 8.88 15.22 -44.27
C LYS A 125 8.68 14.30 -43.08
N TYR A 126 9.37 13.16 -43.10
CA TYR A 126 9.43 12.30 -41.94
C TYR A 126 10.08 13.01 -40.75
N CYS A 127 9.46 12.90 -39.58
CA CYS A 127 10.00 13.37 -38.31
C CYS A 127 9.63 12.41 -37.18
N ASN A 128 10.53 12.27 -36.20
CA ASN A 128 10.26 11.44 -35.04
C ASN A 128 9.36 12.20 -34.05
N GLN A 129 8.07 11.88 -34.02
CA GLN A 129 7.08 12.49 -33.12
C GLN A 129 7.13 11.94 -31.67
N ARG A 130 8.13 11.11 -31.34
CA ARG A 130 8.29 10.53 -30.01
C ARG A 130 8.85 11.56 -29.02
N MET A 131 8.01 12.05 -28.11
CA MET A 131 8.47 12.85 -26.97
C MET A 131 8.94 11.98 -25.81
N VAL A 132 10.18 12.19 -25.36
CA VAL A 132 10.78 11.48 -24.21
C VAL A 132 10.95 12.40 -22.99
N ALA A 133 10.80 13.71 -23.16
CA ALA A 133 10.98 14.69 -22.10
C ALA A 133 9.82 14.67 -21.08
N PHE A 134 10.11 15.02 -19.82
CA PHE A 134 9.12 15.17 -18.75
C PHE A 134 9.23 16.57 -18.11
N PRO A 135 8.11 17.30 -17.94
CA PRO A 135 6.77 16.99 -18.45
C PRO A 135 6.70 17.07 -19.99
N ALA A 136 5.72 16.38 -20.58
CA ALA A 136 5.45 16.44 -22.03
C ALA A 136 4.88 17.84 -22.38
N LEU A 137 5.78 18.76 -22.75
CA LEU A 137 5.48 20.14 -23.14
C LEU A 137 5.76 20.37 -24.64
N PRO A 138 5.02 21.28 -25.29
CA PRO A 138 5.25 21.64 -26.69
C PRO A 138 6.66 22.17 -26.99
N ASP A 139 7.32 22.77 -25.99
CA ASP A 139 8.67 23.33 -26.11
C ASP A 139 9.74 22.27 -26.41
N TRP A 140 9.44 20.99 -26.17
CA TRP A 140 10.35 19.89 -26.49
C TRP A 140 10.33 19.48 -27.96
N GLN A 141 9.50 20.10 -28.79
CA GLN A 141 9.53 19.89 -30.24
C GLN A 141 10.85 20.42 -30.82
N PRO A 142 11.53 19.67 -31.72
CA PRO A 142 12.70 20.19 -32.41
C PRO A 142 12.32 21.39 -33.29
N VAL A 143 13.19 22.40 -33.33
CA VAL A 143 12.96 23.66 -34.05
C VAL A 143 12.63 23.41 -35.53
N ASP A 144 13.28 22.42 -36.15
CA ASP A 144 13.15 22.11 -37.58
C ASP A 144 11.98 21.16 -37.92
N SER A 145 11.21 20.74 -36.92
CA SER A 145 10.14 19.74 -37.09
C SER A 145 9.03 19.94 -36.04
N LYS A 146 8.33 21.07 -36.12
CA LYS A 146 7.09 21.28 -35.34
C LYS A 146 5.93 20.59 -36.03
N TRP A 147 5.33 19.59 -35.38
CA TRP A 147 4.17 18.87 -35.93
C TRP A 147 2.85 19.32 -35.31
N MET A 148 2.89 19.87 -34.09
CA MET A 148 1.68 20.22 -33.36
C MET A 148 1.01 21.45 -33.97
N THR A 149 -0.31 21.37 -34.16
CA THR A 149 -1.12 22.56 -34.48
C THR A 149 -1.17 23.51 -33.27
N PRO A 150 -1.41 24.83 -33.45
CA PRO A 150 -1.46 25.77 -32.32
C PRO A 150 -2.46 25.40 -31.22
N ASP A 151 -3.58 24.75 -31.58
CA ASP A 151 -4.57 24.31 -30.60
C ASP A 151 -4.16 23.00 -29.91
N GLN A 152 -3.48 22.11 -30.64
CA GLN A 152 -2.86 20.93 -30.04
C GLN A 152 -1.76 21.33 -29.05
N GLU A 153 -0.92 22.32 -29.37
CA GLU A 153 0.11 22.81 -28.45
C GLU A 153 -0.50 23.28 -27.12
N LYS A 154 -1.61 24.04 -27.16
CA LYS A 154 -2.32 24.45 -25.94
C LYS A 154 -2.83 23.27 -25.15
N ALA A 155 -3.42 22.26 -25.80
CA ALA A 155 -3.94 21.07 -25.14
C ALA A 155 -2.82 20.26 -24.48
N VAL A 156 -1.71 20.03 -25.20
CA VAL A 156 -0.53 19.32 -24.69
C VAL A 156 0.08 20.07 -23.52
N TYR A 157 0.19 21.41 -23.60
CA TYR A 157 0.66 22.23 -22.50
C TYR A 157 -0.20 22.04 -21.23
N LEU A 158 -1.52 22.11 -21.36
CA LEU A 158 -2.46 21.91 -20.25
C LEU A 158 -2.34 20.50 -19.65
N PHE A 159 -2.32 19.45 -20.47
CA PHE A 159 -2.17 18.08 -19.98
C PHE A 159 -0.79 17.82 -19.36
N GLY A 160 0.27 18.37 -19.93
CA GLY A 160 1.63 18.25 -19.43
C GLY A 160 1.80 18.88 -18.06
N ILE A 161 1.33 20.12 -17.88
CA ILE A 161 1.48 20.85 -16.61
C ILE A 161 0.55 20.28 -15.52
N THR A 162 -0.68 19.91 -15.86
CA THR A 162 -1.61 19.29 -14.90
C THR A 162 -1.11 17.93 -14.44
N GLY A 163 -0.57 17.12 -15.36
CA GLY A 163 0.08 15.85 -15.03
C GLY A 163 1.30 16.03 -14.12
N PHE A 164 2.13 17.04 -14.36
CA PHE A 164 3.27 17.37 -13.51
C PHE A 164 2.85 17.68 -12.07
N PHE A 165 1.93 18.63 -11.87
CA PHE A 165 1.48 19.01 -10.53
C PHE A 165 0.77 17.86 -9.81
N PHE A 166 -0.02 17.07 -10.52
CA PHE A 166 -0.68 15.91 -9.93
C PHE A 166 0.32 14.84 -9.48
N ALA A 167 1.31 14.52 -10.32
CA ALA A 167 2.38 13.59 -9.98
C ALA A 167 3.20 14.11 -8.78
N LEU A 168 3.52 15.41 -8.74
CA LEU A 168 4.21 16.05 -7.63
C LEU A 168 3.44 15.89 -6.32
N ILE A 169 2.13 16.17 -6.30
CA ILE A 169 1.28 15.99 -5.11
C ILE A 169 1.29 14.53 -4.63
N VAL A 170 1.19 13.58 -5.56
CA VAL A 170 1.19 12.14 -5.23
C VAL A 170 2.55 11.72 -4.63
N ILE A 171 3.65 12.17 -5.23
CA ILE A 171 5.01 11.92 -4.73
C ILE A 171 5.19 12.53 -3.34
N LEU A 172 4.82 13.79 -3.14
CA LEU A 172 4.90 14.45 -1.83
C LEU A 172 4.07 13.72 -0.77
N LYS A 173 2.88 13.22 -1.13
CA LYS A 173 2.03 12.43 -0.23
C LYS A 173 2.66 11.08 0.11
N ILE A 174 3.31 10.43 -0.84
CA ILE A 174 4.04 9.17 -0.61
C ILE A 174 5.26 9.42 0.28
N LEU A 175 6.07 10.44 -0.01
CA LEU A 175 7.22 10.85 0.81
C LEU A 175 6.81 11.21 2.23
N TRP A 176 5.72 11.97 2.39
CA TRP A 176 5.19 12.30 3.71
C TRP A 176 4.82 11.04 4.50
N ARG A 177 4.16 10.09 3.86
CA ARG A 177 3.71 8.84 4.48
C ARG A 177 4.87 7.90 4.83
N LEU A 178 5.82 7.70 3.91
CA LEU A 178 6.87 6.71 4.04
C LEU A 178 8.08 7.20 4.82
N VAL A 179 8.38 8.50 4.75
CA VAL A 179 9.61 9.06 5.33
C VAL A 179 9.26 9.97 6.50
N ILE A 180 8.44 10.99 6.29
CA ILE A 180 8.23 12.02 7.30
C ILE A 180 7.40 11.49 8.48
N SER A 181 6.30 10.78 8.21
CA SER A 181 5.41 10.24 9.23
C SER A 181 6.10 9.33 10.24
N PRO A 182 6.91 8.32 9.84
CA PRO A 182 7.62 7.49 10.81
C PRO A 182 8.69 8.27 11.58
N ILE A 183 9.44 9.17 10.91
CA ILE A 183 10.42 10.04 11.57
C ILE A 183 9.74 10.87 12.65
N VAL A 184 8.65 11.58 12.31
CA VAL A 184 7.89 12.39 13.25
C VAL A 184 7.30 11.51 14.37
N SER A 185 6.81 10.31 14.06
CA SER A 185 6.30 9.37 15.07
C SER A 185 7.38 8.89 16.04
N CYS A 186 8.65 8.83 15.65
CA CYS A 186 9.76 8.52 16.55
C CYS A 186 10.02 9.66 17.55
N PHE A 187 9.85 10.92 17.13
CA PHE A 187 10.10 12.09 17.99
C PHE A 187 8.87 12.59 18.74
N THR A 188 7.67 12.30 18.24
CA THR A 188 6.40 12.73 18.81
C THR A 188 5.47 11.53 18.92
N LYS A 189 5.60 10.79 20.04
CA LYS A 189 4.47 9.99 20.51
C LYS A 189 3.57 10.92 21.32
N PRO A 190 2.40 11.33 20.83
CA PRO A 190 1.47 12.08 21.67
C PRO A 190 1.07 11.18 22.83
N TYR A 191 1.54 11.49 24.04
CA TYR A 191 0.99 10.90 25.26
C TYR A 191 -0.48 11.34 25.34
N LYS A 192 -1.39 10.45 25.01
CA LYS A 192 -2.80 10.64 25.29
C LYS A 192 -3.03 10.08 26.69
N ALA A 193 -3.19 10.96 27.67
CA ALA A 193 -3.64 10.56 29.00
C ALA A 193 -4.94 9.77 28.82
N SER A 194 -4.91 8.48 29.14
CA SER A 194 -6.07 7.60 29.01
C SER A 194 -6.65 7.40 30.40
N GLY A 195 -7.81 8.00 30.64
CA GLY A 195 -8.58 7.88 31.88
C GLY A 195 -8.70 9.21 32.64
N ASP A 196 -9.92 9.51 33.07
CA ASP A 196 -10.14 10.48 34.15
C ASP A 196 -9.72 9.85 35.48
N THR A 197 -9.23 10.67 36.41
CA THR A 197 -9.00 10.22 37.79
C THR A 197 -10.30 9.69 38.37
N SER A 198 -10.37 8.38 38.64
CA SER A 198 -11.51 7.83 39.38
C SER A 198 -11.61 8.54 40.74
N PRO A 199 -12.81 9.00 41.16
CA PRO A 199 -12.99 9.58 42.49
C PRO A 199 -12.80 8.55 43.61
N ILE A 200 -12.85 7.26 43.26
CA ILE A 200 -12.68 6.14 44.19
C ILE A 200 -11.18 5.87 44.32
N LYS A 201 -10.67 5.93 45.55
CA LYS A 201 -9.27 5.56 45.82
C LYS A 201 -9.09 4.07 45.57
N PHE A 202 -7.90 3.67 45.11
CA PHE A 202 -7.56 2.25 44.90
C PHE A 202 -7.92 1.39 46.13
N SER A 203 -7.63 1.87 47.34
CA SER A 203 -7.94 1.20 48.61
C SER A 203 -9.43 0.95 48.90
N GLU A 204 -10.33 1.68 48.23
CA GLU A 204 -11.78 1.64 48.44
C GLU A 204 -12.49 0.74 47.40
N VAL A 205 -11.75 0.17 46.45
CA VAL A 205 -12.33 -0.72 45.44
C VAL A 205 -12.63 -2.09 46.06
N GLU A 206 -13.91 -2.47 46.07
CA GLU A 206 -14.32 -3.83 46.46
C GLU A 206 -13.81 -4.85 45.42
N GLY A 207 -13.16 -5.92 45.90
CA GLY A 207 -12.55 -6.93 45.03
C GLY A 207 -11.19 -6.55 44.44
N ILE A 208 -10.49 -5.60 45.06
CA ILE A 208 -9.16 -5.15 44.64
C ILE A 208 -8.19 -6.33 44.47
N CYS A 209 -7.61 -6.44 43.28
CA CYS A 209 -6.55 -7.40 42.99
C CYS A 209 -5.30 -6.61 42.64
N GLY A 210 -4.26 -6.72 43.46
CA GLY A 210 -2.95 -6.17 43.14
C GLY A 210 -2.27 -7.02 42.07
N TYR A 211 -1.40 -6.41 41.27
CA TYR A 211 -0.51 -7.21 40.43
C TYR A 211 0.51 -7.92 41.31
N ILE A 212 0.35 -9.23 41.46
CA ILE A 212 1.27 -10.09 42.19
C ILE A 212 1.78 -11.16 41.20
N PRO A 213 3.09 -11.27 40.95
CA PRO A 213 3.66 -12.28 40.07
C PRO A 213 3.23 -13.70 40.46
N GLN A 214 2.52 -14.37 39.55
CA GLN A 214 1.91 -15.68 39.75
C GLN A 214 2.34 -16.67 38.65
N ILE A 215 2.61 -17.91 39.03
CA ILE A 215 2.99 -19.02 38.14
C ILE A 215 1.99 -20.17 38.32
N ARG A 216 1.33 -20.58 37.24
CA ARG A 216 0.45 -21.76 37.28
C ARG A 216 1.28 -23.03 37.00
N MET A 217 1.34 -23.92 37.98
CA MET A 217 2.00 -25.22 37.82
C MET A 217 0.96 -26.33 37.57
N PRO A 218 1.21 -27.27 36.65
CA PRO A 218 0.33 -28.43 36.43
C PRO A 218 0.16 -29.26 37.71
N GLY A 219 -1.08 -29.64 38.02
CA GLY A 219 -1.39 -30.45 39.22
C GLY A 219 -1.63 -29.65 40.50
N HIS A 220 -1.70 -28.31 40.43
CA HIS A 220 -2.06 -27.45 41.56
C HIS A 220 -3.32 -26.65 41.25
N SER A 221 -4.25 -26.60 42.22
CA SER A 221 -5.53 -25.90 42.06
C SER A 221 -5.41 -24.38 42.15
N PHE A 222 -4.34 -23.88 42.78
CA PHE A 222 -4.06 -22.46 42.97
C PHE A 222 -2.70 -22.09 42.39
N PRO A 223 -2.52 -20.85 41.87
CA PRO A 223 -1.26 -20.40 41.33
C PRO A 223 -0.23 -20.19 42.45
N MET A 224 1.04 -20.38 42.09
CA MET A 224 2.18 -20.18 42.96
C MET A 224 2.66 -18.74 42.90
N LEU A 225 2.99 -18.16 44.05
CA LEU A 225 3.45 -16.78 44.21
C LEU A 225 4.97 -16.74 44.01
N ALA A 226 5.43 -15.88 43.11
CA ALA A 226 6.85 -15.78 42.74
C ALA A 226 7.55 -14.55 43.37
N CYS A 227 6.91 -13.89 44.33
CA CYS A 227 7.46 -12.74 45.04
C CYS A 227 7.29 -12.89 46.56
N ASP A 228 8.02 -12.08 47.32
CA ASP A 228 7.84 -12.05 48.77
C ASP A 228 6.52 -11.37 49.11
N ILE A 229 5.76 -12.00 49.99
CA ILE A 229 4.44 -11.55 50.47
C ILE A 229 4.43 -11.29 51.97
N SER A 230 5.59 -11.40 52.65
CA SER A 230 5.72 -11.23 54.09
C SER A 230 5.25 -9.85 54.60
N GLY A 231 5.42 -8.81 53.78
CA GLY A 231 4.95 -7.44 54.06
C GLY A 231 3.53 -7.12 53.60
N LEU A 232 2.79 -8.09 53.05
CA LEU A 232 1.44 -7.87 52.57
C LEU A 232 0.44 -8.04 53.71
N HIS A 233 -0.12 -6.94 54.21
CA HIS A 233 -1.10 -6.96 55.30
C HIS A 233 -2.55 -7.19 54.83
N ASP A 234 -2.83 -7.05 53.53
CA ASP A 234 -4.17 -7.16 52.96
C ASP A 234 -4.26 -8.34 51.99
N ASP A 235 -4.83 -9.45 52.47
CA ASP A 235 -5.04 -10.69 51.72
C ASP A 235 -5.93 -10.52 50.48
N ARG A 236 -6.72 -9.43 50.40
CA ARG A 236 -7.63 -9.19 49.28
C ARG A 236 -6.87 -8.98 47.97
N LEU A 237 -5.65 -8.45 48.05
CA LEU A 237 -4.82 -8.12 46.89
C LEU A 237 -4.40 -9.34 46.07
N ILE A 238 -4.43 -10.55 46.62
CA ILE A 238 -4.01 -11.78 45.92
C ILE A 238 -5.10 -12.30 44.96
N GLY A 239 -6.35 -11.91 45.17
CA GLY A 239 -7.47 -12.19 44.25
C GLY A 239 -8.02 -13.63 44.28
N TRP A 240 -7.44 -14.51 45.11
CA TRP A 240 -7.91 -15.88 45.34
C TRP A 240 -7.54 -16.30 46.75
N LYS A 241 -8.28 -17.23 47.38
CA LYS A 241 -7.97 -17.77 48.71
C LYS A 241 -8.13 -19.28 48.72
N ASP A 242 -7.07 -19.99 49.09
CA ASP A 242 -7.13 -21.44 49.29
C ASP A 242 -7.82 -21.74 50.64
N PRO A 243 -8.89 -22.55 50.68
CA PRO A 243 -9.61 -22.87 51.92
C PRO A 243 -8.80 -23.76 52.87
N PHE A 244 -7.78 -24.47 52.39
CA PHE A 244 -7.04 -25.47 53.16
C PHE A 244 -5.61 -25.05 53.51
N LYS A 245 -5.02 -24.09 52.77
CA LYS A 245 -3.61 -23.70 52.94
C LYS A 245 -3.41 -22.20 52.94
N SER A 246 -2.42 -21.72 53.68
CA SER A 246 -2.03 -20.30 53.68
C SER A 246 -1.26 -19.94 52.41
N TYR A 247 -1.22 -18.65 52.06
CA TYR A 247 -0.45 -18.16 50.91
C TYR A 247 1.05 -18.46 51.00
N GLY A 248 1.58 -18.59 52.22
CA GLY A 248 2.97 -19.01 52.43
C GLY A 248 3.27 -20.42 51.91
N HIS A 249 2.27 -21.30 51.83
CA HIS A 249 2.43 -22.61 51.21
C HIS A 249 2.58 -22.51 49.68
N HIS A 250 1.97 -21.50 49.07
CA HIS A 250 2.01 -21.27 47.64
C HIS A 250 3.15 -20.34 47.23
N ASN A 251 3.99 -19.88 48.17
CA ASN A 251 5.10 -19.00 47.87
C ASN A 251 6.36 -19.81 47.52
N LEU A 252 6.83 -19.67 46.29
CA LEU A 252 8.00 -20.37 45.77
C LEU A 252 9.29 -19.97 46.49
N LEU A 253 9.37 -18.77 47.06
CA LEU A 253 10.55 -18.33 47.81
C LEU A 253 10.79 -19.17 49.07
N ASN A 254 9.73 -19.60 49.73
CA ASN A 254 9.82 -20.46 50.92
C ASN A 254 10.37 -21.85 50.59
N ASP A 255 10.24 -22.30 49.34
CA ASP A 255 10.80 -23.58 48.90
C ASP A 255 12.29 -23.45 48.54
N VAL A 256 12.76 -22.29 48.11
CA VAL A 256 14.19 -22.02 47.89
C VAL A 256 14.98 -22.17 49.18
N GLU A 257 14.45 -21.67 50.30
CA GLU A 257 15.09 -21.82 51.61
C GLU A 257 15.19 -23.29 52.03
N LYS A 258 14.09 -24.06 51.88
CA LYS A 258 14.08 -25.50 52.17
C LYS A 258 15.06 -26.29 51.29
N ILE A 259 15.17 -25.93 50.02
CA ILE A 259 16.13 -26.56 49.08
C ILE A 259 17.56 -26.22 49.49
N LYS A 260 17.82 -24.98 49.91
CA LYS A 260 19.14 -24.55 50.39
C LYS A 260 19.54 -25.28 51.67
N GLU A 261 18.64 -25.41 52.64
CA GLU A 261 18.86 -26.18 53.86
C GLU A 261 19.11 -27.66 53.58
N LYS A 262 18.32 -28.26 52.67
CA LYS A 262 18.50 -29.65 52.26
C LYS A 262 19.83 -29.85 51.54
N SER A 263 20.20 -28.93 50.66
CA SER A 263 21.47 -28.96 49.91
C SER A 263 22.67 -28.77 50.82
N GLN A 264 22.58 -27.92 51.86
CA GLN A 264 23.62 -27.78 52.87
C GLN A 264 23.77 -29.06 53.70
N LYS A 265 22.67 -29.68 54.13
CA LYS A 265 22.72 -30.98 54.83
C LYS A 265 23.34 -32.07 53.94
N THR A 266 22.96 -32.15 52.67
CA THR A 266 23.51 -33.13 51.72
C THR A 266 24.96 -32.84 51.33
N ALA A 267 25.37 -31.57 51.23
CA ALA A 267 26.75 -31.18 50.95
C ALA A 267 27.71 -31.42 52.13
N THR A 268 27.18 -31.52 53.35
CA THR A 268 27.98 -31.92 54.53
C THR A 268 28.24 -33.44 54.53
N GLU A 269 27.45 -34.23 53.79
CA GLU A 269 27.56 -35.70 53.70
C GLU A 269 28.18 -36.22 52.39
N ALA A 270 28.34 -35.38 51.36
CA ALA A 270 28.85 -35.81 50.05
C ALA A 270 29.97 -34.89 49.54
N GLU A 271 31.19 -35.43 49.43
CA GLU A 271 32.27 -34.80 48.67
C GLU A 271 31.85 -34.59 47.19
N PRO A 272 32.08 -33.41 46.60
CA PRO A 272 31.51 -33.10 45.30
C PRO A 272 32.44 -33.49 44.15
N LYS A 273 32.00 -34.40 43.28
CA LYS A 273 32.49 -34.48 41.89
C LYS A 273 31.59 -33.64 41.00
N VAL A 274 31.94 -32.36 40.85
CA VAL A 274 31.29 -31.45 39.89
C VAL A 274 31.85 -31.73 38.49
N LYS A 275 30.98 -32.11 37.54
CA LYS A 275 31.31 -32.18 36.12
C LYS A 275 30.55 -31.06 35.42
N GLU A 276 31.25 -30.00 35.05
CA GLU A 276 30.71 -28.88 34.27
C GLU A 276 30.20 -29.40 32.91
N ARG A 277 28.93 -29.14 32.61
CA ARG A 277 28.42 -29.13 31.23
C ARG A 277 28.28 -27.68 30.79
N LYS A 278 29.16 -27.24 29.90
CA LYS A 278 28.99 -25.99 29.15
C LYS A 278 27.79 -26.14 28.22
N LEU A 279 26.78 -25.29 28.40
CA LEU A 279 25.71 -25.07 27.44
C LEU A 279 26.28 -24.27 26.26
N LEU A 280 26.34 -24.90 25.08
CA LEU A 280 26.59 -24.21 23.82
C LEU A 280 25.32 -23.46 23.44
N ILE A 281 25.36 -22.13 23.55
CA ILE A 281 24.37 -21.24 22.96
C ILE A 281 24.72 -21.16 21.47
N VAL A 282 23.84 -21.73 20.63
CA VAL A 282 23.90 -21.56 19.17
C VAL A 282 23.40 -20.16 18.86
N GLU A 283 24.27 -19.36 18.28
CA GLU A 283 24.02 -18.00 17.81
C GLU A 283 23.21 -18.09 16.51
N GLU A 284 21.89 -17.90 16.59
CA GLU A 284 21.00 -17.85 15.41
C GLU A 284 20.81 -16.41 14.92
N ALA A 285 21.20 -16.23 13.65
CA ALA A 285 20.58 -15.38 12.63
C ALA A 285 20.19 -13.93 12.97
N ASN A 286 20.93 -13.03 12.30
CA ASN A 286 20.69 -11.59 12.07
C ASN A 286 19.30 -11.03 12.50
N PRO A 287 19.20 -10.29 13.62
CA PRO A 287 17.94 -9.83 14.22
C PRO A 287 17.20 -8.77 13.38
N PHE A 288 17.84 -8.17 12.37
CA PHE A 288 17.23 -7.10 11.57
C PHE A 288 16.26 -7.63 10.51
N LEU A 289 16.50 -8.82 9.95
CA LEU A 289 15.67 -9.35 8.87
C LEU A 289 14.37 -9.99 9.38
N PHE A 290 14.37 -10.44 10.64
CA PHE A 290 13.20 -11.04 11.29
C PHE A 290 12.32 -10.03 12.05
N SER A 291 12.79 -8.81 12.35
CA SER A 291 11.93 -7.78 12.95
C SER A 291 10.85 -7.29 11.97
N ILE A 292 11.19 -7.12 10.70
CA ILE A 292 10.25 -6.68 9.65
C ILE A 292 9.16 -7.74 9.40
N VAL A 293 9.51 -9.03 9.46
CA VAL A 293 8.54 -10.13 9.28
C VAL A 293 7.70 -10.34 10.55
N LYS A 294 8.25 -10.03 11.72
CA LYS A 294 7.54 -10.14 13.01
C LYS A 294 6.50 -9.02 13.18
N ASP A 295 6.82 -7.79 12.81
CA ASP A 295 5.86 -6.67 12.79
C ASP A 295 4.68 -6.97 11.84
N TRP A 296 4.93 -7.65 10.71
CA TRP A 296 3.87 -8.07 9.77
C TRP A 296 3.03 -9.24 10.28
N ARG A 297 3.61 -10.13 11.10
CA ARG A 297 2.88 -11.27 11.69
C ARG A 297 2.00 -10.80 12.85
N ASP A 298 2.51 -9.89 13.68
CA ASP A 298 1.80 -9.44 14.88
C ASP A 298 0.58 -8.55 14.49
N GLU A 299 0.66 -7.80 13.38
CA GLU A 299 -0.51 -7.12 12.76
C GLU A 299 -1.59 -8.08 12.23
N LEU A 300 -1.26 -9.34 11.95
CA LEU A 300 -2.21 -10.34 11.45
C LEU A 300 -2.90 -11.16 12.56
N THR A 301 -2.38 -11.11 13.80
CA THR A 301 -2.91 -11.88 14.93
C THR A 301 -3.69 -11.06 15.96
N GLU A 302 -3.64 -9.73 15.89
CA GLU A 302 -4.40 -8.83 16.78
C GLU A 302 -5.73 -8.32 16.16
N SER A 303 -6.24 -8.95 15.09
CA SER A 303 -7.58 -8.69 14.53
C SER A 303 -8.43 -9.95 14.48
#